data_AF-A0ABD4ZFZ8-F1
#
_entry.id   AF-A0ABD4ZFZ8-F1
#
_cell.length_a   1.000
_cell.length_b   1.000
_cell.length_c   1.000
_cell.angle_alpha   90.00
_cell.angle_beta   90.00
_cell.angle_gamma   90.00
#
_symmetry.space_group_name_H-M   'P 1'
#
loop_
_entity.id
_entity.type
_entity.pdbx_description
1 polymer ?
#
loop_
_entity_poly.entity_id
_entity_poly.type
_entity_poly.pdbx_seq_one_letter_code
_entity_poly.pdbx_strand_id
1 'polypeptide(L)'
;SFTGRINGIVFENNQDLFKIIDVDLISKLADYDRDNIRVTGNFGDIQIGSTYKFVGQVVVHEKFGKQFRVSSYEPVLPHEEGSLAKYLSSDKFPGIG
;
A
#
# COMPACT_ATOMS: atom_id res chain seq x y z
N SER A 1 -1.78 -12.90 5.36
CA SER A 1 -1.00 -11.72 4.94
C SER A 1 -0.69 -11.85 3.46
N PHE A 2 -0.32 -10.76 2.79
CA PHE A 2 0.14 -10.78 1.40
C PHE A 2 1.10 -9.60 1.16
N THR A 3 1.90 -9.68 0.10
CA THR A 3 2.76 -8.59 -0.38
C THR A 3 2.12 -7.97 -1.61
N GLY A 4 2.11 -6.64 -1.67
CA GLY A 4 1.55 -5.92 -2.80
C GLY A 4 2.10 -4.52 -2.95
N ARG A 5 1.92 -3.96 -4.15
CA ARG A 5 2.35 -2.61 -4.50
C ARG A 5 1.18 -1.65 -4.42
N ILE A 6 1.39 -0.51 -3.77
CA ILE A 6 0.35 0.52 -3.66
C ILE A 6 0.21 1.24 -5.00
N ASN A 7 -0.97 1.18 -5.61
CA ASN A 7 -1.28 1.90 -6.84
C ASN A 7 -1.79 3.32 -6.57
N GLY A 8 -2.52 3.51 -5.48
CA GLY A 8 -3.07 4.80 -5.12
C GLY A 8 -3.93 4.78 -3.88
N ILE A 9 -4.30 5.97 -3.42
CA ILE A 9 -5.23 6.20 -2.31
C ILE A 9 -6.61 6.50 -2.93
N VAL A 10 -7.59 5.66 -2.61
CA VAL A 10 -8.98 5.78 -3.09
C VAL A 10 -9.78 6.73 -2.20
N PHE A 11 -9.50 6.69 -0.90
CA PHE A 11 -10.15 7.51 0.11
C PHE A 11 -9.19 7.74 1.27
N GLU A 12 -9.26 8.91 1.87
CA GLU A 12 -8.52 9.30 3.05
C GLU A 12 -9.41 10.13 3.96
N ASN A 13 -9.42 9.79 5.25
CA ASN A 13 -9.98 10.61 6.32
C ASN A 13 -8.84 11.29 7.10
N ASN A 14 -8.81 12.63 7.03
CA ASN A 14 -7.79 13.44 7.68
C ASN A 14 -7.93 13.50 9.22
N GLN A 15 -9.02 12.97 9.80
CA GLN A 15 -9.24 13.02 11.25
C GLN A 15 -8.60 11.84 12.01
N ASP A 16 -8.55 10.66 11.40
CA ASP A 16 -8.16 9.41 12.07
C ASP A 16 -7.16 8.55 11.27
N LEU A 17 -6.61 9.09 10.18
CA LEU A 17 -5.71 8.40 9.25
C LEU A 17 -6.33 7.17 8.58
N PHE A 18 -7.65 7.04 8.60
CA PHE A 18 -8.32 5.95 7.89
C PHE A 18 -8.16 6.16 6.38
N LYS A 19 -7.61 5.16 5.69
CA LYS A 19 -7.46 5.18 4.23
C LYS A 19 -8.01 3.90 3.60
N ILE A 20 -8.54 4.06 2.40
CA ILE A 20 -8.81 2.97 1.47
C ILE A 20 -7.78 3.10 0.36
N ILE A 21 -6.96 2.08 0.18
CA ILE A 21 -5.89 2.07 -0.82
C ILE A 21 -6.12 0.96 -1.84
N ASP A 22 -5.62 1.20 -3.04
CA ASP A 22 -5.59 0.21 -4.10
C ASP A 22 -4.23 -0.47 -4.14
N VAL A 23 -4.23 -1.80 -4.14
CA VAL A 23 -3.00 -2.58 -4.07
C VAL A 23 -3.03 -3.69 -5.10
N ASP A 24 -1.99 -3.75 -5.93
CA ASP A 24 -1.71 -4.90 -6.79
C ASP A 24 -1.08 -6.01 -5.97
N LEU A 25 -1.60 -7.23 -6.10
CA LEU A 25 -1.09 -8.42 -5.45
C LEU A 25 0.20 -8.88 -6.14
N ILE A 26 1.31 -8.84 -5.41
CA ILE A 26 2.58 -9.43 -5.85
C ILE A 26 2.65 -10.89 -5.42
N SER A 27 2.13 -11.21 -4.23
CA SER A 27 2.00 -12.59 -3.74
C SER A 27 0.54 -13.03 -3.73
N LYS A 28 0.31 -14.34 -3.89
CA LYS A 28 -1.03 -14.92 -3.77
C LYS A 28 -1.68 -14.59 -2.43
N LEU A 29 -2.94 -14.18 -2.48
CA LEU A 29 -3.83 -14.08 -1.33
C LEU A 29 -4.81 -15.26 -1.39
N ALA A 30 -4.96 -15.99 -0.29
CA ALA A 30 -5.84 -17.15 -0.24
C ALA A 30 -7.29 -16.77 -0.60
N ASP A 31 -7.97 -17.61 -1.38
CA ASP A 31 -9.37 -17.45 -1.81
C ASP A 31 -9.68 -16.11 -2.50
N TYR A 32 -8.68 -15.57 -3.22
CA TYR A 32 -8.77 -14.32 -3.95
C TYR A 32 -8.11 -14.42 -5.33
N ASP A 33 -8.94 -14.40 -6.39
CA ASP A 33 -8.50 -14.66 -7.77
C ASP A 33 -8.27 -13.39 -8.60
N ARG A 34 -8.28 -12.21 -7.98
CA ARG A 34 -8.03 -10.94 -8.67
C ARG A 34 -6.61 -10.44 -8.38
N ASP A 35 -6.06 -9.74 -9.37
CA ASP A 35 -4.70 -9.18 -9.29
C ASP A 35 -4.62 -7.88 -8.48
N ASN A 36 -5.76 -7.26 -8.17
CA ASN A 36 -5.83 -6.07 -7.31
C ASN A 36 -6.85 -6.24 -6.18
N ILE A 37 -6.60 -5.60 -5.05
CA ILE A 37 -7.52 -5.59 -3.90
C ILE A 37 -7.55 -4.21 -3.23
N ARG A 38 -8.74 -3.85 -2.72
CA ARG A 38 -8.89 -2.70 -1.81
C ARG A 38 -8.41 -3.08 -0.43
N VAL A 39 -7.47 -2.32 0.12
CA VAL A 39 -7.00 -2.49 1.49
C VAL A 39 -7.51 -1.33 2.34
N THR A 40 -8.03 -1.62 3.53
CA THR A 40 -8.62 -0.64 4.45
C THR A 40 -8.02 -0.72 5.83
N GLY A 41 -7.85 0.44 6.46
CA GLY A 41 -7.34 0.57 7.82
C GLY A 41 -6.73 1.94 8.07
N ASN A 42 -6.02 2.08 9.18
CA ASN A 42 -5.36 3.32 9.55
C ASN A 42 -3.92 3.27 9.05
N PHE A 43 -3.56 4.22 8.21
CA PHE A 43 -2.26 4.29 7.58
C PHE A 43 -1.64 5.66 7.85
N GLY A 44 -0.43 5.66 8.40
CA GLY A 44 0.41 6.85 8.45
C GLY A 44 0.89 7.26 7.05
N ASP A 45 2.15 7.62 6.94
CA ASP A 45 2.76 7.89 5.64
C ASP A 45 2.95 6.59 4.86
N ILE A 46 2.28 6.50 3.72
CA ILE A 46 2.38 5.40 2.76
C ILE A 46 2.87 5.97 1.43
N GLN A 47 3.73 5.21 0.76
CA GLN A 47 4.30 5.65 -0.51
C GLN A 47 3.63 4.92 -1.68
N ILE A 48 2.96 5.68 -2.54
CA ILE A 48 2.42 5.17 -3.81
C ILE A 48 3.58 4.67 -4.68
N GLY A 49 3.41 3.51 -5.29
CA GLY A 49 4.43 2.83 -6.08
C GLY A 49 5.35 1.91 -5.27
N SER A 50 5.35 2.02 -3.94
CA SER A 50 6.16 1.17 -3.07
C SER A 50 5.44 -0.14 -2.71
N THR A 51 6.25 -1.16 -2.41
CA THR A 51 5.77 -2.49 -2.04
C THR A 51 5.74 -2.64 -0.53
N TYR A 52 4.63 -3.18 -0.03
CA TYR A 52 4.42 -3.45 1.39
C TYR A 52 3.92 -4.87 1.60
N LYS A 53 4.24 -5.44 2.75
CA LYS A 53 3.60 -6.65 3.25
C LYS A 53 2.49 -6.26 4.19
N PHE A 54 1.28 -6.67 3.84
CA PHE A 54 0.05 -6.40 4.57
C PHE A 54 -0.35 -7.62 5.39
N VAL A 55 -0.58 -7.41 6.68
CA VAL A 55 -1.08 -8.41 7.62
C VAL A 55 -2.48 -7.98 8.06
N GLY A 56 -3.41 -8.93 8.08
CA GLY A 56 -4.82 -8.65 8.30
C GLY A 56 -5.69 -9.76 7.75
N GLN A 57 -6.95 -9.43 7.48
CA GLN A 57 -7.99 -10.38 7.10
C GLN A 57 -8.83 -9.87 5.93
N VAL A 58 -9.33 -10.79 5.12
CA VAL A 58 -10.30 -10.47 4.07
C VAL A 58 -11.66 -10.28 4.74
N VAL A 59 -12.30 -9.15 4.46
CA VAL A 59 -13.66 -8.82 4.91
C VAL A 59 -14.57 -8.64 3.69
N VAL A 60 -15.82 -9.05 3.80
CA VAL A 60 -16.81 -8.88 2.72
C VAL A 60 -17.67 -7.66 3.04
N HIS A 61 -17.65 -6.67 2.16
CA HIS A 61 -18.55 -5.52 2.22
C HIS A 61 -19.75 -5.75 1.30
N GLU A 62 -20.97 -5.59 1.82
CA GLU A 62 -22.22 -5.89 1.09
C GLU A 62 -22.33 -5.20 -0.28
N LYS A 63 -21.84 -3.96 -0.38
CA LYS A 63 -21.87 -3.15 -1.62
C LYS A 63 -20.67 -3.32 -2.57
N PHE A 64 -19.48 -3.65 -2.04
CA PHE A 64 -18.21 -3.55 -2.78
C PHE A 64 -17.44 -4.87 -2.88
N GLY A 65 -17.96 -5.93 -2.26
CA GLY A 65 -17.35 -7.25 -2.24
C GLY A 65 -16.16 -7.35 -1.29
N LYS A 66 -15.24 -8.27 -1.61
CA LYS A 66 -14.07 -8.61 -0.79
C LYS A 66 -13.06 -7.46 -0.74
N GLN A 67 -12.72 -7.02 0.47
CA GLN A 67 -11.65 -6.07 0.79
C GLN A 67 -10.68 -6.70 1.80
N PHE A 68 -9.50 -6.14 1.96
CA PHE A 68 -8.55 -6.57 2.99
C PHE A 68 -8.47 -5.54 4.11
N ARG A 69 -8.95 -5.90 5.31
CA ARG A 69 -8.78 -5.05 6.49
C ARG A 69 -7.40 -5.31 7.08
N VAL A 70 -6.53 -4.31 6.99
CA VAL A 70 -5.16 -4.38 7.51
C VAL A 70 -5.17 -4.19 9.03
N SER A 71 -4.36 -4.98 9.72
CA SER A 71 -4.02 -4.81 11.15
C SER A 71 -2.61 -4.25 11.33
N SER A 72 -1.69 -4.62 10.44
CA SER A 72 -0.34 -4.07 10.39
C SER A 72 0.23 -4.17 8.97
N TYR A 73 1.18 -3.29 8.66
CA TYR A 73 1.87 -3.27 7.38
C TYR A 73 3.34 -2.94 7.59
N GLU A 74 4.20 -3.49 6.73
CA GLU A 74 5.64 -3.25 6.76
C GLU A 74 6.16 -2.98 5.34
N PRO A 75 7.00 -1.95 5.13
CA PRO A 75 7.61 -1.72 3.83
C PRO A 75 8.52 -2.89 3.47
N VAL A 76 8.40 -3.39 2.25
CA VAL A 76 9.33 -4.38 1.73
C VAL A 76 10.46 -3.61 1.06
N LEU A 77 11.64 -3.60 1.69
CA LEU A 77 12.84 -3.06 1.07
C LEU A 77 13.13 -3.84 -0.21
N PRO A 78 13.41 -3.17 -1.35
CA PRO A 78 13.91 -3.87 -2.51
C PRO A 78 15.23 -4.54 -2.10
N HIS A 79 15.25 -5.88 -2.10
CA HIS A 79 16.47 -6.63 -1.86
C HIS A 79 17.32 -6.54 -3.13
N GLU A 80 17.97 -5.41 -3.34
CA GLU A 80 18.99 -5.26 -4.37
C GLU A 80 20.14 -4.43 -3.80
N GLU A 81 21.31 -5.08 -3.69
CA GLU A 81 22.62 -4.51 -3.40
C GLU A 81 23.09 -3.43 -4.42
N GLY A 82 22.18 -2.78 -5.16
CA GLY A 82 22.49 -1.81 -6.21
C GLY A 82 21.64 -0.54 -6.23
N SER A 83 20.64 -0.39 -5.37
CA SER A 83 19.63 0.70 -5.50
C SER A 83 19.84 1.93 -4.59
N LEU A 84 21.02 2.07 -3.97
CA LEU A 84 21.40 3.30 -3.24
C LEU A 84 21.43 4.57 -4.14
N ALA A 85 21.38 4.42 -5.47
CA ALA A 85 21.50 5.55 -6.39
C ALA A 85 20.21 6.36 -6.62
N LYS A 86 19.01 5.80 -6.40
CA LYS A 86 17.75 6.50 -6.75
C LYS A 86 17.09 7.26 -5.60
N TYR A 87 17.29 6.86 -4.35
CA TYR A 87 16.68 7.56 -3.20
C TYR A 87 17.37 8.88 -2.84
N LEU A 88 18.63 9.09 -3.26
CA LEU A 88 19.39 10.33 -3.02
C LEU A 88 19.38 11.31 -4.20
N SER A 89 18.74 10.95 -5.32
CA SER A 89 18.77 11.74 -6.56
C SER A 89 17.42 12.38 -6.92
N SER A 90 16.49 12.49 -5.96
CA SER A 90 15.35 13.40 -6.11
C SER A 90 15.68 14.73 -5.45
N ASP A 91 16.40 15.55 -6.21
CA ASP A 91 16.34 16.99 -6.12
C ASP A 91 14.88 17.46 -6.01
N LYS A 92 14.46 17.79 -4.80
CA LYS A 92 13.32 18.68 -4.55
C LYS A 92 13.87 20.02 -4.07
N PHE A 93 14.60 20.69 -4.96
CA PHE A 93 14.67 22.15 -4.93
C PHE A 93 13.36 22.71 -5.48
N PRO A 94 12.81 23.73 -4.81
CA PRO A 94 12.44 24.93 -5.52
C PRO A 94 13.32 26.06 -4.99
N GLY A 95 14.16 26.61 -5.86
CA GLY A 95 14.64 27.96 -5.66
C GLY A 95 13.46 28.93 -5.63
N ILE A 96 13.51 29.90 -4.73
CA ILE A 96 13.27 31.36 -4.86
C ILE A 96 13.07 31.88 -3.42
N GLY A 97 13.98 32.73 -2.96
CA GLY A 97 13.93 33.44 -1.67
C GLY A 97 15.31 33.70 -1.08
#